data_AF-A0A956ESU9-F1
#
_entry.id   AF-A0A956ESU9-F1
#
_cell.length_a   1.000
_cell.length_b   1.000
_cell.length_c   1.000
_cell.angle_alpha   90.00
_cell.angle_beta   90.00
_cell.angle_gamma   90.00
#
_symmetry.space_group_name_H-M   'P 1'
#
loop_
_entity.id
_entity.type
_entity.pdbx_description
1 polymer ?
#
loop_
_entity_poly.entity_id
_entity_poly.type
_entity_poly.pdbx_seq_one_letter_code
_entity_poly.pdbx_strand_id
1 'polypeptide(L)'
;GDGIPFGSVASFMAMTQSIVDPGDPLNFAHYVTQEALPGVVGWAPRDVLLQEVNDDGIVPNSTSDALARAAGLELLHEVRPVPGIRAVNAPVSGNLAGGATGIMTQFDRVEGDTKVAEHGGLIFTPEAQDQYVRFFQSVLAGKSEVTSPY
;
A
#
# COMPACT_ATOMS: atom_id res chain seq x y z
N GLY A 1 -22.35 -8.90 -24.08
CA GLY A 1 -22.82 -8.28 -22.83
C GLY A 1 -22.07 -8.98 -21.75
N ASP A 2 -20.84 -8.52 -21.50
CA ASP A 2 -19.80 -9.40 -20.98
C ASP A 2 -19.45 -8.95 -19.57
N GLY A 3 -20.03 -9.65 -18.61
CA GLY A 3 -19.72 -9.50 -17.19
C GLY A 3 -18.27 -9.90 -16.92
N ILE A 4 -17.64 -9.16 -16.01
CA ILE A 4 -16.26 -9.41 -15.58
C ILE A 4 -16.15 -10.84 -15.04
N PRO A 5 -15.11 -11.62 -15.41
CA PRO A 5 -14.96 -13.00 -14.98
C PRO A 5 -14.95 -13.12 -13.46
N PHE A 6 -15.73 -14.06 -12.92
CA PHE A 6 -15.86 -14.34 -11.48
C PHE A 6 -14.51 -14.45 -10.74
N GLY A 7 -13.44 -14.88 -11.43
CA GLY A 7 -12.09 -14.97 -10.87
C GLY A 7 -11.44 -13.63 -10.54
N SER A 8 -11.69 -12.56 -11.30
CA SER A 8 -11.12 -11.24 -11.05
C SER A 8 -11.74 -10.57 -9.83
N VAL A 9 -13.05 -10.78 -9.63
CA VAL A 9 -13.75 -10.34 -8.42
C VAL A 9 -13.32 -11.18 -7.23
N ALA A 10 -13.12 -12.50 -7.38
CA ALA A 10 -12.62 -13.34 -6.30
C ALA A 10 -11.18 -13.00 -5.88
N SER A 11 -10.28 -12.66 -6.80
CA SER A 11 -8.92 -12.20 -6.48
C SER A 11 -8.90 -10.82 -5.84
N PHE A 12 -9.71 -9.88 -6.34
CA PHE A 12 -9.89 -8.57 -5.70
C PHE A 12 -10.50 -8.71 -4.29
N MET A 13 -11.50 -9.59 -4.14
CA MET A 13 -12.12 -9.86 -2.85
C MET A 13 -11.19 -10.64 -1.91
N ALA A 14 -10.34 -11.53 -2.40
CA ALA A 14 -9.33 -12.23 -1.59
C ALA A 14 -8.23 -11.28 -1.09
N MET A 15 -7.82 -10.29 -1.90
CA MET A 15 -6.97 -9.19 -1.44
C MET A 15 -7.65 -8.39 -0.33
N THR A 16 -8.96 -8.11 -0.44
CA THR A 16 -9.72 -7.45 0.64
C THR A 16 -10.05 -8.36 1.82
N GLN A 17 -10.06 -9.70 1.67
CA GLN A 17 -10.33 -10.64 2.75
C GLN A 17 -9.11 -10.93 3.64
N SER A 18 -7.93 -10.41 3.29
CA SER A 18 -6.82 -10.26 4.23
C SER A 18 -7.20 -9.46 5.49
N ILE A 19 -8.29 -8.67 5.42
CA ILE A 19 -8.85 -7.91 6.54
C ILE A 19 -9.53 -8.82 7.59
N VAL A 20 -9.88 -10.08 7.26
CA VAL A 20 -10.73 -10.94 8.12
C VAL A 20 -9.92 -11.77 9.13
N ASP A 21 -8.64 -12.04 8.89
CA ASP A 21 -7.72 -12.64 9.88
C ASP A 21 -6.49 -11.74 10.07
N PRO A 22 -6.48 -10.82 11.04
CA PRO A 22 -5.37 -9.87 11.23
C PRO A 22 -4.01 -10.53 11.49
N GLY A 23 -3.98 -11.82 11.85
CA GLY A 23 -2.75 -12.57 12.03
C GLY A 23 -2.09 -13.00 10.71
N ASP A 24 -2.86 -13.27 9.67
CA ASP A 24 -2.32 -13.86 8.43
C ASP A 24 -1.48 -12.85 7.62
N PRO A 25 -1.96 -11.64 7.30
CA PRO A 25 -1.17 -10.70 6.50
C PRO A 25 0.09 -10.23 7.22
N LEU A 26 0.03 -10.04 8.55
CA LEU A 26 1.16 -9.54 9.32
C LEU A 26 2.30 -10.57 9.38
N ASN A 27 1.98 -11.86 9.55
CA ASN A 27 2.97 -12.93 9.58
C ASN A 27 3.62 -13.20 8.22
N PHE A 28 2.94 -12.87 7.13
CA PHE A 28 3.46 -13.06 5.77
C PHE A 28 3.99 -11.78 5.11
N ALA A 29 3.78 -10.62 5.72
CA ALA A 29 4.15 -9.31 5.17
C ALA A 29 5.63 -9.23 4.79
N HIS A 30 6.53 -9.74 5.65
CA HIS A 30 7.96 -9.70 5.39
C HIS A 30 8.37 -10.56 4.18
N TYR A 31 7.58 -11.57 3.80
CA TYR A 31 7.89 -12.39 2.62
C TYR A 31 7.58 -11.68 1.29
N VAL A 32 6.85 -10.56 1.34
CA VAL A 32 6.52 -9.77 0.16
C VAL A 32 7.72 -8.93 -0.28
N THR A 33 8.46 -8.38 0.66
CA THR A 33 9.45 -7.31 0.42
C THR A 33 10.81 -7.56 1.04
N GLN A 34 10.92 -8.40 2.07
CA GLN A 34 12.15 -8.54 2.85
C GLN A 34 12.87 -9.87 2.61
N GLU A 35 12.13 -10.98 2.53
CA GLU A 35 12.73 -12.30 2.37
C GLU A 35 11.88 -13.29 1.56
N ALA A 36 12.50 -14.37 1.12
CA ALA A 36 11.80 -15.44 0.41
C ALA A 36 11.06 -16.36 1.39
N LEU A 37 9.88 -16.83 0.99
CA LEU A 37 9.27 -17.98 1.65
C LEU A 37 10.21 -19.20 1.59
N PRO A 38 10.23 -20.06 2.63
CA PRO A 38 11.05 -21.26 2.62
C PRO A 38 10.82 -22.13 1.37
N GLY A 39 11.90 -22.45 0.66
CA GLY A 39 11.86 -23.28 -0.54
C GLY A 39 11.53 -22.53 -1.85
N VAL A 40 11.31 -21.22 -1.82
CA VAL A 40 11.10 -20.42 -3.04
C VAL A 40 12.44 -20.02 -3.66
N VAL A 41 12.70 -20.54 -4.86
CA VAL A 41 13.87 -20.17 -5.68
C VAL A 41 13.50 -19.01 -6.60
N GLY A 42 14.44 -18.07 -6.80
CA GLY A 42 14.22 -16.92 -7.68
C GLY A 42 13.26 -15.87 -7.12
N TRP A 43 13.09 -15.84 -5.79
CA TRP A 43 12.37 -14.77 -5.13
C TRP A 43 13.05 -13.43 -5.38
N ALA A 44 12.22 -12.41 -5.55
CA ALA A 44 12.60 -11.01 -5.58
C ALA A 44 11.54 -10.22 -4.82
N PRO A 45 11.93 -9.13 -4.13
CA PRO A 45 11.00 -8.28 -3.41
C PRO A 45 9.97 -7.67 -4.37
N ARG A 46 8.75 -7.50 -3.90
CA ARG A 46 7.66 -6.89 -4.68
C ARG A 46 7.58 -5.40 -4.41
N ASP A 47 7.16 -4.65 -5.42
CA ASP A 47 6.76 -3.27 -5.23
C ASP A 47 5.43 -3.21 -4.47
N VAL A 48 5.35 -2.39 -3.43
CA VAL A 48 4.18 -2.26 -2.56
C VAL A 48 3.86 -0.79 -2.34
N LEU A 49 2.60 -0.44 -2.62
CA LEU A 49 1.97 0.81 -2.21
C LEU A 49 0.82 0.45 -1.26
N LEU A 50 0.88 0.96 -0.02
CA LEU A 50 -0.16 0.83 0.99
C LEU A 50 -0.75 2.22 1.26
N GLN A 51 -2.07 2.36 1.12
CA GLN A 51 -2.78 3.59 1.46
C GLN A 51 -3.58 3.40 2.75
N GLU A 52 -3.53 4.36 3.65
CA GLU A 52 -4.40 4.41 4.83
C GLU A 52 -5.09 5.77 4.96
N VAL A 53 -6.28 5.76 5.57
CA VAL A 53 -6.93 6.98 6.07
C VAL A 53 -6.38 7.25 7.47
N ASN A 54 -5.97 8.48 7.76
CA ASN A 54 -5.57 8.86 9.12
C ASN A 54 -6.82 9.04 10.00
N ASP A 55 -6.73 8.64 11.27
CA ASP A 55 -7.86 8.61 12.22
C ASP A 55 -9.06 7.76 11.73
N ASP A 56 -8.75 6.64 11.07
CA ASP A 56 -9.73 5.72 10.49
C ASP A 56 -10.57 5.03 11.59
N GLY A 57 -11.89 5.23 11.51
CA GLY A 57 -12.87 4.68 12.44
C GLY A 57 -13.31 3.23 12.16
N ILE A 58 -12.85 2.64 11.05
CA ILE A 58 -13.19 1.28 10.61
C ILE A 58 -11.98 0.34 10.77
N VAL A 59 -10.83 0.71 10.20
CA VAL A 59 -9.57 -0.04 10.36
C VAL A 59 -8.60 0.80 11.17
N PRO A 60 -8.27 0.43 12.42
CA PRO A 60 -7.36 1.21 13.24
C PRO A 60 -5.99 1.39 12.55
N ASN A 61 -5.45 2.62 12.55
CA ASN A 61 -4.13 2.90 11.96
C ASN A 61 -3.02 2.01 12.53
N SER A 62 -3.14 1.56 13.78
CA SER A 62 -2.18 0.62 14.37
C SER A 62 -2.02 -0.68 13.57
N THR A 63 -3.06 -1.12 12.86
CA THR A 63 -3.04 -2.31 12.00
C THR A 63 -2.24 -2.05 10.73
N SER A 64 -2.50 -0.94 10.04
CA SER A 64 -1.74 -0.51 8.86
C SER A 64 -0.28 -0.22 9.21
N ASP A 65 -0.03 0.47 10.33
CA ASP A 65 1.31 0.73 10.87
C ASP A 65 2.06 -0.58 11.13
N ALA A 66 1.39 -1.59 11.71
CA ALA A 66 2.00 -2.90 11.97
C ALA A 66 2.32 -3.63 10.66
N LEU A 67 1.40 -3.63 9.70
CA LEU A 67 1.60 -4.23 8.39
C LEU A 67 2.77 -3.56 7.66
N ALA A 68 2.83 -2.24 7.65
CA ALA A 68 3.90 -1.48 7.01
C ALA A 68 5.27 -1.77 7.65
N ARG A 69 5.35 -1.84 8.98
CA ARG A 69 6.58 -2.27 9.68
C ARG A 69 6.98 -3.70 9.31
N ALA A 70 6.03 -4.64 9.33
CA ALA A 70 6.30 -6.03 9.01
C ALA A 70 6.70 -6.24 7.54
N ALA A 71 6.19 -5.41 6.63
CA ALA A 71 6.63 -5.37 5.24
C ALA A 71 7.86 -4.47 5.01
N GLY A 72 8.45 -3.85 6.04
CA GLY A 72 9.61 -2.97 5.90
C GLY A 72 9.37 -1.77 4.98
N LEU A 73 8.11 -1.30 4.88
CA LEU A 73 7.76 -0.13 4.07
C LEU A 73 8.27 1.14 4.72
N GLU A 74 8.40 2.19 3.91
CA GLU A 74 8.71 3.56 4.36
C GLU A 74 7.46 4.44 4.26
N LEU A 75 7.42 5.54 5.01
CA LEU A 75 6.27 6.44 5.06
C LEU A 75 6.51 7.62 4.12
N LEU A 76 5.69 7.76 3.08
CA LEU A 76 5.73 8.94 2.21
C LEU A 76 5.14 10.12 2.96
N HIS A 77 5.90 11.21 3.11
CA HIS A 77 5.52 12.48 3.71
C HIS A 77 4.46 12.34 4.82
N GLU A 78 4.92 12.20 6.06
CA GLU A 78 4.03 11.91 7.18
C GLU A 78 2.99 13.03 7.42
N VAL A 79 1.71 12.64 7.36
CA VAL A 79 0.62 13.40 7.99
C VAL A 79 0.69 13.20 9.51
N ARG A 80 0.99 11.94 9.91
CA ARG A 80 1.26 11.54 11.29
C ARG A 80 2.48 10.63 11.32
N PRO A 81 3.47 10.87 12.22
CA PRO A 81 4.61 9.98 12.36
C PRO A 81 4.20 8.58 12.80
N VAL A 82 4.88 7.57 12.25
CA VAL A 82 4.69 6.16 12.59
C VAL A 82 5.99 5.61 13.19
N PRO A 83 6.01 5.32 14.50
CA PRO A 83 7.21 4.79 15.15
C PRO A 83 7.75 3.54 14.45
N GLY A 84 9.06 3.53 14.20
CA GLY A 84 9.74 2.42 13.55
C GLY A 84 9.64 2.40 12.02
N ILE A 85 9.01 3.41 11.40
CA ILE A 85 8.97 3.59 9.95
C ILE A 85 9.70 4.87 9.58
N ARG A 86 10.58 4.80 8.58
CA ARG A 86 11.35 5.96 8.10
C ARG A 86 10.47 6.82 7.18
N ALA A 87 10.42 8.12 7.42
CA ALA A 87 9.78 9.07 6.52
C ALA A 87 10.66 9.36 5.29
N VAL A 88 10.04 9.50 4.12
CA VAL A 88 10.67 9.82 2.83
C VAL A 88 9.84 10.82 2.03
N ASN A 89 10.49 11.57 1.16
CA ASN A 89 9.84 12.53 0.27
C ASN A 89 9.64 11.94 -1.13
N ALA A 90 8.53 12.30 -1.77
CA ALA A 90 8.25 11.94 -3.16
C ALA A 90 9.18 12.66 -4.15
N PRO A 91 9.40 12.10 -5.35
CA PRO A 91 9.04 10.73 -5.75
C PRO A 91 9.98 9.69 -5.12
N VAL A 92 9.47 8.49 -4.85
CA VAL A 92 10.26 7.38 -4.30
C VAL A 92 10.26 6.19 -5.25
N SER A 93 11.44 5.61 -5.48
CA SER A 93 11.64 4.45 -6.32
C SER A 93 12.83 3.63 -5.82
N GLY A 94 12.69 2.30 -5.75
CA GLY A 94 13.75 1.36 -5.40
C GLY A 94 14.34 1.57 -4.01
N ASN A 95 13.53 2.02 -3.05
CA ASN A 95 13.97 2.35 -1.70
C ASN A 95 14.22 1.13 -0.81
N LEU A 96 13.67 -0.03 -1.15
CA LEU A 96 13.87 -1.26 -0.39
C LEU A 96 15.12 -2.02 -0.83
N ALA A 97 15.59 -2.90 0.04
CA ALA A 97 16.63 -3.87 -0.30
C ALA A 97 16.20 -4.71 -1.53
N GLY A 98 17.12 -4.95 -2.45
CA GLY A 98 16.82 -5.64 -3.71
C GLY A 98 16.17 -4.75 -4.79
N GLY A 99 15.97 -3.45 -4.51
CA GLY A 99 15.58 -2.45 -5.52
C GLY A 99 14.07 -2.33 -5.75
N ALA A 100 13.24 -2.95 -4.92
CA ALA A 100 11.79 -2.75 -4.93
C ALA A 100 11.41 -1.39 -4.32
N THR A 101 10.24 -0.88 -4.70
CA THR A 101 9.63 0.31 -4.11
C THR A 101 8.59 -0.09 -3.07
N GLY A 102 8.76 0.34 -1.82
CA GLY A 102 7.86 -0.02 -0.71
C GLY A 102 7.47 1.20 0.10
N ILE A 103 6.20 1.60 0.00
CA ILE A 103 5.71 2.84 0.56
C ILE A 103 4.32 2.67 1.19
N MET A 104 4.16 3.25 2.38
CA MET A 104 2.87 3.58 2.97
C MET A 104 2.58 5.08 2.79
N THR A 105 1.35 5.43 2.44
CA THR A 105 0.87 6.81 2.33
C THR A 105 -0.37 7.02 3.19
N GLN A 106 -0.43 8.18 3.81
CA GLN A 106 -1.53 8.60 4.69
C GLN A 106 -2.40 9.64 4.02
N PHE A 107 -3.71 9.52 4.21
CA PHE A 107 -4.70 10.49 3.76
C PHE A 107 -5.51 11.00 4.96
N ASP A 108 -5.40 12.28 5.30
CA ASP A 108 -6.32 12.97 6.22
C ASP A 108 -7.39 13.76 5.46
N ARG A 109 -7.05 14.27 4.27
CA ARG A 109 -7.94 15.02 3.39
C ARG A 109 -7.86 14.57 1.95
N VAL A 110 -8.95 14.82 1.22
CA VAL A 110 -9.19 14.48 -0.19
C VAL A 110 -10.03 15.58 -0.86
N GLU A 111 -10.22 15.47 -2.17
CA GLU A 111 -10.89 16.48 -3.00
C GLU A 111 -10.21 17.85 -2.87
N GLY A 112 -8.89 17.89 -3.03
CA GLY A 112 -8.08 19.11 -2.89
C GLY A 112 -8.19 19.74 -1.49
N ASP A 113 -8.04 18.93 -0.45
CA ASP A 113 -8.12 19.28 0.98
C ASP A 113 -9.50 19.74 1.51
N THR A 114 -10.55 19.69 0.68
CA THR A 114 -11.88 20.19 1.06
C THR A 114 -12.68 19.22 1.92
N LYS A 115 -12.35 17.92 1.86
CA LYS A 115 -13.08 16.86 2.56
C LYS A 115 -12.15 16.01 3.41
N VAL A 116 -12.61 15.59 4.58
CA VAL A 116 -11.90 14.62 5.42
C VAL A 116 -11.95 13.25 4.73
N ALA A 117 -10.81 12.56 4.68
CA ALA A 117 -10.73 11.22 4.14
C ALA A 117 -11.53 10.23 5.00
N GLU A 118 -12.23 9.30 4.36
CA GLU A 118 -13.02 8.27 5.06
C GLU A 118 -12.71 6.89 4.46
N HIS A 119 -12.67 5.86 5.30
CA HIS A 119 -12.25 4.51 4.92
C HIS A 119 -12.90 4.00 3.63
N GLY A 120 -14.23 3.97 3.58
CA GLY A 120 -14.98 3.45 2.43
C GLY A 120 -14.96 4.40 1.22
N GLY A 121 -14.61 5.67 1.41
CA GLY A 121 -14.58 6.69 0.37
C GLY A 121 -13.23 6.80 -0.33
N LEU A 122 -12.14 6.49 0.36
CA LEU A 122 -10.77 6.77 -0.11
C LEU A 122 -10.49 6.18 -1.49
N ILE A 123 -10.87 4.93 -1.75
CA ILE A 123 -10.61 4.26 -3.04
C ILE A 123 -11.32 4.92 -4.25
N PHE A 124 -12.29 5.80 -3.98
CA PHE A 124 -13.04 6.52 -5.01
C PHE A 124 -12.57 7.97 -5.21
N THR A 125 -11.57 8.43 -4.46
CA THR A 125 -11.08 9.80 -4.60
C THR A 125 -10.06 9.91 -5.74
N PRO A 126 -10.04 11.05 -6.47
CA PRO A 126 -9.08 11.25 -7.55
C PRO A 126 -7.63 11.07 -7.10
N GLU A 127 -7.28 11.55 -5.90
CA GLU A 127 -5.92 11.50 -5.37
C GLU A 127 -5.43 10.07 -5.14
N ALA A 128 -6.27 9.24 -4.51
CA ALA A 128 -5.94 7.84 -4.25
C ALA A 128 -5.86 7.03 -5.54
N GLN A 129 -6.81 7.25 -6.46
CA GLN A 129 -6.84 6.58 -7.77
C GLN A 129 -5.64 6.98 -8.62
N ASP A 130 -5.33 8.27 -8.71
CA ASP A 130 -4.18 8.76 -9.49
C ASP A 130 -2.88 8.17 -8.98
N GLN A 131 -2.70 8.09 -7.65
CA GLN A 131 -1.49 7.50 -7.08
C GLN A 131 -1.38 6.01 -7.42
N TYR A 132 -2.46 5.22 -7.28
CA TYR A 132 -2.45 3.81 -7.70
C TYR A 132 -2.17 3.66 -9.19
N VAL A 133 -2.84 4.45 -10.03
CA VAL A 133 -2.68 4.38 -11.49
C VAL A 133 -1.24 4.68 -11.87
N ARG A 134 -0.63 5.75 -11.33
CA ARG A 134 0.78 6.09 -11.58
C ARG A 134 1.72 5.01 -11.11
N PHE A 135 1.49 4.48 -9.91
CA PHE A 135 2.29 3.39 -9.36
C PHE A 135 2.23 2.16 -10.28
N PHE A 136 1.05 1.67 -10.65
CA PHE A 136 0.93 0.52 -11.55
C PHE A 136 1.49 0.78 -12.95
N GLN A 137 1.28 1.97 -13.51
CA GLN A 137 1.88 2.34 -14.80
C GLN A 137 3.41 2.33 -14.74
N SER A 138 4.00 2.85 -13.66
CA SER A 138 5.46 2.87 -13.46
C SER A 138 6.04 1.46 -13.29
N VAL A 139 5.34 0.58 -12.57
CA VAL A 139 5.67 -0.85 -12.46
C VAL A 139 5.69 -1.50 -13.85
N LEU A 140 4.66 -1.27 -14.67
CA LEU A 140 4.59 -1.80 -16.04
C LEU A 140 5.66 -1.21 -16.98
N ALA A 141 6.14 0.01 -16.69
CA ALA A 141 7.27 0.64 -17.38
C ALA A 141 8.65 0.13 -16.91
N GLY A 142 8.69 -0.76 -15.91
CA GLY A 142 9.91 -1.41 -15.41
C GLY A 142 10.63 -0.65 -14.30
N LYS A 143 10.06 0.45 -13.79
CA LYS A 143 10.59 1.17 -12.64
C LYS A 143 9.44 1.76 -11.84
N SER A 144 9.06 1.06 -10.77
CA SER A 144 8.04 1.50 -9.84
C SER A 144 8.40 2.85 -9.21
N GLU A 145 7.45 3.75 -9.13
CA GLU A 145 7.58 5.08 -8.54
C GLU A 145 6.30 5.42 -7.77
N VAL A 146 6.45 5.92 -6.56
CA VAL A 146 5.36 6.49 -5.76
C VAL A 146 5.52 7.99 -5.72
N THR A 147 4.46 8.69 -6.13
CA THR A 147 4.39 10.16 -6.12
C THR A 147 3.51 10.65 -4.97
N SER A 148 3.65 11.94 -4.62
CA SER A 148 2.79 12.56 -3.60
C SER A 148 1.32 12.45 -4.00
N PRO A 149 0.42 12.10 -3.07
CA PRO A 149 -1.02 12.18 -3.31
C PRO A 149 -1.56 13.63 -3.25
N TYR A 150 -0.76 14.56 -2.71
CA TYR A 150 -1.01 16.00 -2.63
C TYR A 150 -0.15 16.81 -3.60
#